data_AF-A0A7S3CK62-F1
#
_entry.id   AF-A0A7S3CK62-F1
#
_cell.length_a   1.000
_cell.length_b   1.000
_cell.length_c   1.000
_cell.angle_alpha   90.00
_cell.angle_beta   90.00
_cell.angle_gamma   90.00
#
_symmetry.space_group_name_H-M   'P 1'
#
loop_
_entity.id
_entity.type
_entity.pdbx_description
1 polymer ?
#
loop_
_entity_poly.entity_id
_entity_poly.type
_entity_poly.pdbx_seq_one_letter_code
_entity_poly.pdbx_strand_id
1 'polypeptide(L)'
;MFRSLISGSRRRIQDGTFNLDLTYICQNRIIAMSFPGQGSIETQYRNDCVQVKKFLEERHGAKYFVFNVSEKTYEKERFDGRVANFNWPDHHAPPFHLLFELVDQMKEWLEEDPENVVVVHCNSG
;
A
#
# COMPACT_ATOMS: atom_id res chain seq x y z
N MET A 1 -5.53 -4.30 21.45
CA MET A 1 -6.27 -5.58 21.46
C MET A 1 -7.13 -5.82 20.22
N PHE A 2 -7.87 -4.83 19.70
CA PHE A 2 -8.76 -5.06 18.53
C PHE A 2 -8.05 -5.14 17.16
N ARG A 3 -6.85 -4.56 16.99
CA ARG A 3 -6.13 -4.53 15.70
C ARG A 3 -5.65 -5.91 15.21
N SER A 4 -5.36 -6.84 16.12
CA SER A 4 -4.91 -8.20 15.76
C SER A 4 -6.03 -9.12 15.30
N LEU A 5 -7.29 -8.77 15.61
CA LEU A 5 -8.46 -9.56 15.23
C LEU A 5 -8.84 -9.34 13.75
N ILE A 6 -8.55 -8.16 13.19
CA ILE A 6 -8.94 -7.77 11.83
C ILE A 6 -7.90 -8.20 10.79
N SER A 7 -6.62 -8.34 11.16
CA SER A 7 -5.57 -8.73 10.21
C SER A 7 -5.59 -10.22 9.81
N GLY A 8 -6.32 -11.07 10.52
CA GLY A 8 -6.29 -12.52 10.29
C GLY A 8 -4.87 -13.10 10.39
N SER A 9 -4.52 -14.05 9.53
CA SER A 9 -3.19 -14.71 9.47
C SER A 9 -2.11 -13.91 8.72
N ARG A 10 -2.35 -12.63 8.38
CA ARG A 10 -1.41 -11.81 7.61
C ARG A 10 -0.18 -11.42 8.44
N ARG A 11 1.00 -11.51 7.81
CA ARG A 11 2.27 -11.11 8.43
C ARG A 11 2.34 -9.59 8.50
N ARG A 12 2.04 -9.03 9.67
CA ARG A 12 2.24 -7.62 9.97
C ARG A 12 3.73 -7.32 10.14
N ILE A 13 4.16 -6.12 9.78
CA ILE A 13 5.47 -5.61 10.20
C ILE A 13 5.35 -5.14 11.65
N GLN A 14 6.05 -5.84 12.53
CA GLN A 14 6.26 -5.49 13.93
C GLN A 14 7.75 -5.63 14.25
N ASP A 15 8.50 -4.56 14.07
CA ASP A 15 9.97 -4.53 14.28
C ASP A 15 10.38 -3.62 15.44
N GLY A 16 9.45 -3.31 16.35
CA GLY A 16 9.66 -2.47 17.52
C GLY A 16 9.60 -0.97 17.22
N THR A 17 9.97 -0.55 16.00
CA THR A 17 9.82 0.82 15.50
C THR A 17 8.50 1.02 14.76
N PHE A 18 8.07 0.04 13.97
CA PHE A 18 6.85 0.08 13.18
C PHE A 18 5.84 -1.00 13.63
N ASN A 19 4.56 -0.64 13.56
CA ASN A 19 3.44 -1.59 13.71
C ASN A 19 2.43 -1.33 12.59
N LEU A 20 2.75 -1.83 11.41
CA LEU A 20 2.00 -1.61 10.18
C LEU A 20 1.35 -2.90 9.70
N ASP A 21 0.12 -2.80 9.24
CA ASP A 21 -0.55 -3.82 8.45
C ASP A 21 -0.07 -3.72 7.01
N LEU A 22 1.14 -4.27 6.82
CA LEU A 22 1.92 -4.25 5.59
C LEU A 22 2.63 -5.60 5.49
N THR A 23 2.65 -6.19 4.30
CA THR A 23 3.24 -7.50 4.04
C THR A 23 3.98 -7.49 2.70
N TYR A 24 5.19 -8.03 2.68
CA TYR A 24 5.88 -8.34 1.42
C TYR A 24 5.33 -9.62 0.81
N ILE A 25 4.84 -9.52 -0.41
CA ILE A 25 4.43 -10.62 -1.28
C ILE A 25 5.59 -10.89 -2.23
N CYS A 26 6.07 -12.13 -2.30
CA CYS A 26 7.05 -12.64 -3.29
C CYS A 26 8.35 -11.82 -3.46
N GLN A 27 9.51 -12.42 -3.15
CA GLN A 27 10.85 -11.86 -3.48
C GLN A 27 11.10 -10.41 -2.98
N ASN A 28 10.34 -9.95 -1.99
CA ASN A 28 10.46 -8.64 -1.32
C ASN A 28 10.23 -7.39 -2.19
N ARG A 29 9.64 -7.51 -3.38
CA ARG A 29 9.42 -6.35 -4.29
C ARG A 29 7.96 -5.93 -4.49
N ILE A 30 7.02 -6.78 -4.08
CA ILE A 30 5.60 -6.46 -4.08
C ILE A 30 5.15 -6.35 -2.62
N ILE A 31 4.50 -5.25 -2.28
CA ILE A 31 4.04 -4.97 -0.93
C ILE A 31 2.52 -4.81 -0.98
N ALA A 32 1.81 -5.51 -0.10
CA ALA A 32 0.40 -5.25 0.16
C ALA A 32 0.24 -4.59 1.53
N MET A 33 -0.65 -3.62 1.64
CA MET A 33 -0.95 -2.97 2.92
C MET A 33 -2.42 -2.56 3.02
N SER A 34 -2.92 -2.30 4.23
CA SER A 34 -4.20 -1.62 4.38
C SER A 34 -4.08 -0.11 4.19
N PHE A 35 -5.24 0.54 3.99
CA PHE A 35 -5.35 1.94 3.60
C PHE A 35 -4.53 2.88 4.50
N PRO A 36 -3.76 3.82 3.93
CA PRO A 36 -3.00 4.81 4.70
C PRO A 36 -3.93 5.96 5.15
N GLY A 37 -4.52 5.81 6.33
CA GLY A 37 -5.41 6.81 6.94
C GLY A 37 -4.66 7.99 7.56
N GLN A 38 -5.33 9.13 7.69
CA GLN A 38 -4.81 10.31 8.40
C GLN A 38 -5.85 10.78 9.44
N GLY A 39 -5.39 11.10 10.66
CA GLY A 39 -6.26 11.63 11.72
C GLY A 39 -6.81 10.59 12.70
N SER A 40 -7.25 11.07 13.86
CA SER A 40 -7.53 10.28 15.09
C SER A 40 -8.68 9.28 15.00
N ILE A 41 -9.61 9.45 14.05
CA ILE A 41 -10.76 8.54 13.87
C ILE A 41 -10.41 7.37 12.93
N GLU A 42 -9.65 7.61 11.85
CA GLU A 42 -9.29 6.55 10.90
C GLU A 42 -8.05 5.74 11.33
N THR A 43 -7.12 6.37 12.06
CA THR A 43 -5.91 5.71 12.57
C THR A 43 -6.16 4.68 13.66
N GLN A 44 -7.32 4.68 14.33
CA GLN A 44 -7.62 3.64 15.33
C GLN A 44 -7.64 2.23 14.71
N TYR A 45 -7.99 2.12 13.43
CA TYR A 45 -8.16 0.84 12.72
C TYR A 45 -7.28 0.67 11.48
N ARG A 46 -6.66 1.73 10.95
CA ARG A 46 -5.87 1.73 9.71
C ARG A 46 -4.41 2.14 9.94
N ASN A 47 -3.57 1.89 8.94
CA ASN A 47 -2.17 2.34 8.94
C ASN A 47 -2.10 3.87 9.04
N ASP A 48 -1.24 4.39 9.92
CA ASP A 48 -0.91 5.81 9.95
C ASP A 48 -0.07 6.15 8.72
N CYS A 49 -0.57 7.04 7.87
CA CYS A 49 0.11 7.43 6.63
C CYS A 49 1.53 7.96 6.86
N VAL A 50 1.78 8.67 7.96
CA VAL A 50 3.12 9.19 8.30
C VAL A 50 4.07 8.05 8.63
N GLN A 51 3.59 7.04 9.35
CA GLN A 51 4.37 5.84 9.67
C GLN A 51 4.64 5.00 8.42
N VAL A 52 3.66 4.85 7.52
CA VAL A 52 3.85 4.16 6.25
C VAL A 52 4.88 4.88 5.39
N LYS A 53 4.76 6.20 5.22
CA LYS A 53 5.74 6.99 4.46
C LYS A 53 7.14 6.80 5.05
N LYS A 54 7.27 6.98 6.37
CA LYS A 54 8.56 6.81 7.06
C LYS A 54 9.15 5.42 6.84
N PHE A 55 8.34 4.37 6.96
CA PHE A 55 8.78 3.00 6.69
C PHE A 55 9.27 2.81 5.26
N LEU A 56 8.52 3.31 4.27
CA LEU A 56 8.89 3.17 2.86
C LEU A 56 10.18 3.94 2.53
N GLU A 57 10.33 5.17 3.06
CA GLU A 57 11.54 5.97 2.90
C GLU A 57 12.76 5.33 3.58
N GLU A 58 12.62 4.80 4.81
CA GLU A 58 13.73 4.15 5.52
C GLU A 58 14.18 2.84 4.87
N ARG A 59 13.26 2.11 4.22
CA ARG A 59 13.54 0.78 3.64
C ARG A 59 13.89 0.83 2.16
N HIS A 60 13.30 1.75 1.40
CA HIS A 60 13.36 1.79 -0.06
C HIS A 60 13.77 3.16 -0.61
N GLY A 61 13.89 4.18 0.24
CA GLY A 61 14.17 5.55 -0.20
C GLY A 61 13.20 5.98 -1.29
N ALA A 62 13.74 6.42 -2.43
CA ALA A 62 12.91 6.87 -3.54
C ALA A 62 12.35 5.77 -4.46
N LYS A 63 12.60 4.49 -4.15
CA LYS A 63 12.37 3.33 -5.03
C LYS A 63 11.05 2.60 -4.78
N TYR A 64 10.02 3.31 -4.30
CA TYR A 64 8.69 2.74 -4.13
C TYR A 64 7.64 3.52 -4.92
N PHE A 65 6.61 2.81 -5.39
CA PHE A 65 5.44 3.44 -6.00
C PHE A 65 4.15 2.86 -5.44
N VAL A 66 3.18 3.73 -5.10
CA VAL A 66 1.93 3.33 -4.46
C VAL A 66 0.80 3.24 -5.47
N PHE A 67 0.14 2.09 -5.52
CA PHE A 67 -1.04 1.81 -6.31
C PHE A 67 -2.24 1.70 -5.37
N ASN A 68 -3.09 2.72 -5.40
CA ASN A 68 -4.33 2.76 -4.65
C ASN A 68 -5.44 2.13 -5.48
N VAL A 69 -5.96 0.98 -5.02
CA VAL A 69 -7.06 0.28 -5.69
C VAL A 69 -8.40 0.42 -4.96
N SER A 70 -8.49 1.34 -4.00
CA SER A 70 -9.72 1.58 -3.25
C SER A 70 -10.62 2.61 -3.95
N GLU A 71 -11.88 2.67 -3.53
CA GLU A 71 -12.81 3.73 -3.95
C GLU A 71 -12.40 5.13 -3.46
N LYS A 72 -11.53 5.20 -2.45
CA LYS A 72 -11.13 6.44 -1.78
C LYS A 72 -9.82 6.96 -2.34
N THR A 73 -9.74 8.27 -2.58
CA THR A 73 -8.47 8.93 -2.95
C THR A 73 -7.93 9.77 -1.80
N TYR A 74 -6.65 10.09 -1.87
CA TYR A 74 -5.97 11.02 -0.96
C TYR A 74 -4.90 11.82 -1.71
N GLU A 75 -4.41 12.89 -1.10
CA GLU A 75 -3.35 13.75 -1.64
C GLU A 75 -2.09 12.93 -1.95
N LYS A 76 -1.60 13.00 -3.20
CA LYS A 76 -0.46 12.20 -3.66
C LYS A 76 0.85 12.66 -3.00
N GLU A 77 0.88 13.89 -2.53
CA GLU A 77 1.98 14.54 -1.81
C GLU A 77 2.35 13.77 -0.53
N ARG A 78 1.41 12.98 0.01
CA ARG A 78 1.67 12.05 1.11
C ARG A 78 2.78 11.04 0.80
N PHE A 79 3.01 10.73 -0.47
CA PHE A 79 4.07 9.85 -0.94
C PHE A 79 4.91 10.52 -2.03
N ASP A 80 5.06 11.85 -1.97
CA ASP A 80 5.90 12.64 -2.87
C ASP A 80 5.50 12.50 -4.34
N GLY A 81 4.19 12.36 -4.60
CA GLY A 81 3.63 12.23 -5.94
C GLY A 81 3.63 10.81 -6.51
N ARG A 82 4.27 9.84 -5.82
CA ARG A 82 4.40 8.43 -6.26
C ARG A 82 3.14 7.61 -5.95
N VAL A 83 2.00 8.09 -6.44
CA VAL A 83 0.69 7.46 -6.25
C VAL A 83 -0.07 7.42 -7.58
N ALA A 84 -0.51 6.22 -7.97
CA ALA A 84 -1.48 5.99 -9.03
C ALA A 84 -2.78 5.46 -8.42
N ASN A 85 -3.92 5.93 -8.93
CA ASN A 85 -5.25 5.56 -8.46
C ASN A 85 -5.94 4.71 -9.53
N PHE A 86 -6.36 3.51 -9.15
CA PHE A 86 -7.08 2.54 -9.99
C PHE A 86 -8.34 2.13 -9.23
N ASN A 87 -9.40 2.93 -9.32
CA ASN A 87 -10.51 2.82 -8.37
C ASN A 87 -11.60 1.89 -8.92
N TRP A 88 -12.06 0.93 -8.12
CA TRP A 88 -13.26 0.14 -8.38
C TRP A 88 -14.04 -0.12 -7.09
N PRO A 89 -15.33 -0.53 -7.18
CA PRO A 89 -16.16 -0.70 -6.01
C PRO A 89 -15.69 -1.81 -5.07
N ASP A 90 -15.88 -1.60 -3.76
CA ASP A 90 -15.53 -2.59 -2.76
C ASP A 90 -16.33 -3.89 -2.98
N HIS A 91 -15.68 -5.04 -2.75
CA HIS A 91 -16.24 -6.38 -3.02
C HIS A 91 -16.59 -6.69 -4.49
N HIS A 92 -16.15 -5.87 -5.45
CA HIS A 92 -16.33 -6.12 -6.88
C HIS A 92 -14.99 -6.42 -7.56
N ALA A 93 -15.05 -7.18 -8.66
CA ALA A 93 -13.90 -7.34 -9.53
C ALA A 93 -13.61 -6.02 -10.28
N PRO A 94 -12.34 -5.68 -10.54
CA PRO A 94 -12.02 -4.54 -11.38
C PRO A 94 -12.56 -4.74 -12.80
N PRO A 95 -12.90 -3.66 -13.51
CA PRO A 95 -13.04 -3.72 -14.96
C PRO A 95 -11.79 -4.34 -15.59
N PHE A 96 -11.98 -5.22 -16.58
CA PHE A 96 -10.88 -6.02 -17.13
C PHE A 96 -9.74 -5.15 -17.68
N HIS A 97 -10.06 -4.05 -18.38
CA HIS A 97 -9.06 -3.09 -18.89
C HIS A 97 -8.22 -2.46 -17.76
N LEU A 98 -8.87 -2.08 -16.66
CA LEU A 98 -8.22 -1.44 -15.52
C LEU A 98 -7.21 -2.38 -14.83
N LEU A 99 -7.51 -3.69 -14.82
CA LEU A 99 -6.58 -4.71 -14.32
C LEU A 99 -5.31 -4.79 -15.17
N PHE A 100 -5.42 -4.74 -16.50
CA PHE A 100 -4.23 -4.73 -17.36
C PHE A 100 -3.42 -3.46 -17.19
N GLU A 101 -4.07 -2.29 -17.19
CA GLU A 101 -3.38 -1.01 -16.99
C GLU A 101 -2.63 -0.96 -15.66
N LEU A 102 -3.24 -1.48 -14.58
CA LEU A 102 -2.61 -1.59 -13.27
C LEU A 102 -1.35 -2.48 -13.32
N VAL A 103 -1.48 -3.68 -13.86
CA VAL A 103 -0.38 -4.65 -13.92
C VAL A 103 0.74 -4.16 -14.83
N ASP A 104 0.41 -3.51 -15.95
CA ASP A 104 1.38 -2.97 -16.90
C ASP A 104 2.21 -1.85 -16.25
N GLN A 105 1.57 -0.87 -15.59
CA GLN A 105 2.30 0.19 -14.87
C GLN A 105 3.14 -0.34 -13.70
N MET A 106 2.63 -1.35 -12.97
CA MET A 106 3.41 -2.01 -11.92
C MET A 106 4.65 -2.69 -12.51
N LYS A 107 4.50 -3.36 -13.65
CA LYS A 107 5.58 -4.05 -14.34
C LYS A 107 6.62 -3.05 -14.86
N GLU A 108 6.21 -1.98 -15.54
CA GLU A 108 7.09 -0.93 -16.04
C GLU A 108 7.97 -0.37 -14.91
N TRP A 109 7.37 0.03 -13.79
CA TRP A 109 8.12 0.52 -12.62
C TRP A 109 9.12 -0.52 -12.08
N LEU A 110 8.75 -1.80 -12.01
CA LEU A 110 9.64 -2.86 -11.53
C LEU A 110 10.78 -3.18 -12.51
N GLU A 111 10.59 -2.92 -13.81
CA GLU A 111 11.61 -3.15 -14.84
C GLU A 111 12.62 -2.00 -14.94
N GLU A 112 12.25 -0.78 -14.50
CA GLU A 112 13.15 0.38 -14.49
C GLU A 112 14.37 0.22 -13.57
N ASP A 113 14.20 -0.40 -12.40
CA ASP A 113 15.28 -0.63 -11.43
C ASP A 113 15.03 -1.94 -10.64
N PRO A 114 16.02 -2.84 -10.51
CA PRO A 114 15.87 -4.08 -9.74
C PRO A 114 15.58 -3.87 -8.25
N GLU A 115 15.87 -2.70 -7.70
CA GLU A 115 15.56 -2.31 -6.32
C GLU A 115 14.19 -1.63 -6.19
N ASN A 116 13.50 -1.33 -7.30
CA ASN A 116 12.15 -0.79 -7.24
C ASN A 116 11.17 -1.78 -6.61
N VAL A 117 10.28 -1.24 -5.77
CA VAL A 117 9.17 -1.96 -5.16
C VAL A 117 7.83 -1.29 -5.47
N VAL A 118 6.78 -2.11 -5.54
CA VAL A 118 5.40 -1.64 -5.71
C VAL A 118 4.63 -1.87 -4.42
N VAL A 119 3.82 -0.88 -4.03
CA VAL A 119 2.95 -0.94 -2.86
C VAL A 119 1.51 -0.89 -3.34
N VAL A 120 0.75 -1.95 -3.14
CA VAL A 120 -0.67 -2.02 -3.51
C VAL A 120 -1.50 -1.98 -2.24
N HIS A 121 -2.57 -1.18 -2.23
CA HIS A 121 -3.51 -1.19 -1.11
C HIS A 121 -4.95 -0.97 -1.55
N CYS A 122 -5.88 -1.61 -0.83
CA CYS A 122 -7.30 -1.27 -0.84
C CYS A 122 -7.70 -0.63 0.51
N ASN A 123 -8.92 -0.88 0.99
CA ASN A 123 -9.36 -0.50 2.33
C ASN A 123 -8.67 -1.33 3.44
N SER A 124 -8.59 -2.65 3.28
CA SER A 124 -8.24 -3.60 4.34
C SER A 124 -7.10 -4.55 3.97
N GLY A 125 -6.27 -4.16 2.99
CA GLY A 125 -5.17 -4.96 2.45
C GLY A 125 -5.65 -5.88 1.35
#